data_AF-A0A660M774-F1
#
_entry.id   AF-A0A660M774-F1
#
_cell.length_a   1.000
_cell.length_b   1.000
_cell.length_c   1.000
_cell.angle_alpha   90.00
_cell.angle_beta   90.00
_cell.angle_gamma   90.00
#
_symmetry.space_group_name_H-M   'P 1'
#
loop_
_entity.id
_entity.type
_entity.pdbx_description
1 polymer ?
#
loop_
_entity_poly.entity_id
_entity_poly.type
_entity_poly.pdbx_seq_one_letter_code
_entity_poly.pdbx_strand_id
1 'polypeptide(L)'
;NNGYYPKKLIYVSNGGYNTKAILVYSPDEHADAILETIDLGDSAFEDKYRQVAAAAGAEFVDINDIMVVGQSNQPTINENNRGDKDGK
;
A
#
# COMPACT_ATOMS: atom_id res chain seq x y z
N ASN A 1 14.70 4.26 -26.16
CA ASN A 1 13.81 4.58 -25.04
C ASN A 1 13.71 3.34 -24.18
N ASN A 2 14.51 3.22 -23.12
CA ASN A 2 14.30 2.15 -22.13
C ASN A 2 13.04 2.54 -21.37
N GLY A 3 11.93 1.86 -21.65
CA GLY A 3 10.62 2.10 -21.03
C GLY A 3 10.77 2.19 -19.51
N TYR A 4 10.75 3.41 -18.99
CA TYR A 4 10.72 3.64 -17.56
C TYR A 4 9.27 3.48 -17.13
N TYR A 5 8.91 2.26 -16.73
CA TYR A 5 7.59 1.99 -16.21
C TYR A 5 7.55 2.46 -14.76
N PRO A 6 6.60 3.35 -14.40
CA PRO A 6 6.52 3.86 -13.05
C PRO A 6 6.27 2.68 -12.09
N LYS A 7 7.20 2.49 -11.16
CA LYS A 7 7.09 1.52 -10.09
C LYS A 7 6.63 2.25 -8.83
N LYS A 8 5.60 1.74 -8.16
CA LYS A 8 5.07 2.31 -6.92
C LYS A 8 5.15 1.28 -5.82
N LEU A 9 5.49 1.69 -4.60
CA LEU A 9 5.38 0.89 -3.40
C LEU A 9 4.27 1.50 -2.54
N ILE A 10 3.13 0.85 -2.52
CA ILE A 10 1.95 1.27 -1.76
C ILE A 10 2.09 0.74 -0.34
N TYR A 11 2.31 1.64 0.60
CA TYR A 11 2.36 1.34 2.02
C TYR A 11 0.95 1.23 2.59
N VAL A 12 0.67 0.11 3.25
CA VAL A 12 -0.61 -0.20 3.87
C VAL A 12 -0.39 -0.31 5.37
N SER A 13 -0.75 0.75 6.10
CA SER A 13 -0.76 0.77 7.56
C SER A 13 -2.20 0.80 8.07
N ASN A 14 -2.51 -0.08 9.02
CA ASN A 14 -3.79 -0.08 9.73
C ASN A 14 -3.63 0.41 11.18
N GLY A 15 -2.71 1.35 11.42
CA GLY A 15 -2.47 1.96 12.75
C GLY A 15 -1.91 0.99 13.81
N GLY A 16 -1.22 -0.08 13.41
CA GLY A 16 -0.69 -1.11 14.33
C GLY A 16 0.35 -2.04 13.69
N TYR A 17 0.57 -3.22 14.29
CA TYR A 17 1.67 -4.16 14.00
C TYR A 17 1.58 -4.95 12.67
N ASN A 18 0.60 -4.65 11.81
CA ASN A 18 0.36 -5.38 10.56
C ASN A 18 0.61 -4.51 9.34
N THR A 19 1.69 -3.73 9.36
CA THR A 19 2.05 -2.89 8.22
C THR A 19 2.65 -3.75 7.12
N LYS A 20 2.11 -3.64 5.92
CA LYS A 20 2.62 -4.30 4.72
C LYS A 20 2.77 -3.28 3.60
N ALA A 21 3.43 -3.65 2.53
CA ALA A 21 3.41 -2.85 1.32
C ALA A 21 3.12 -3.71 0.10
N ILE A 22 2.61 -3.07 -0.96
CA ILE A 22 2.41 -3.70 -2.26
C ILE A 22 3.31 -2.99 -3.25
N LEU A 23 4.27 -3.71 -3.82
CA LEU A 23 5.04 -3.24 -4.96
C LEU A 23 4.22 -3.43 -6.23
N VAL A 24 3.95 -2.33 -6.92
CA VAL A 24 3.22 -2.28 -8.18
C VAL A 24 4.20 -1.91 -9.28
N TYR A 25 4.32 -2.77 -10.29
CA TYR A 25 5.15 -2.52 -11.46
C TYR A 25 4.56 -3.18 -12.69
N SER A 26 4.86 -2.66 -13.89
CA SER A 26 4.62 -3.38 -15.14
C SER A 26 5.96 -3.66 -15.84
N PRO A 27 6.17 -4.87 -16.39
CA PRO A 27 7.33 -5.18 -17.20
C PRO A 27 7.42 -4.32 -18.47
N ASP A 28 6.28 -4.04 -19.10
CA ASP A 28 6.18 -3.23 -20.30
C ASP A 28 4.83 -2.50 -20.47
N GLU A 29 4.69 -1.65 -21.51
CA GLU A 29 3.48 -0.84 -21.76
C GLU A 29 2.24 -1.65 -22.16
N HIS A 30 2.43 -2.93 -22.51
CA HIS A 30 1.37 -3.85 -22.94
C HIS A 30 1.08 -4.93 -21.91
N ALA A 31 1.90 -5.04 -20.86
CA ALA A 31 1.74 -5.99 -19.79
C ALA A 31 0.84 -5.44 -18.67
N ASP A 32 0.08 -6.35 -18.07
CA ASP A 32 -0.69 -6.06 -16.87
C ASP A 32 0.25 -5.71 -15.70
N ALA A 33 -0.25 -4.86 -14.80
CA ALA A 33 0.48 -4.54 -13.57
C ALA A 33 0.61 -5.78 -12.67
N ILE A 34 1.82 -6.02 -12.19
CA ILE A 34 2.15 -7.05 -11.22
C ILE A 34 2.11 -6.42 -9.82
N LEU A 35 1.47 -7.11 -8.88
CA LEU A 35 1.37 -6.72 -7.49
C LEU A 35 2.11 -7.74 -6.62
N GLU A 36 3.18 -7.30 -5.96
CA GLU A 36 3.94 -8.13 -5.02
C GLU A 36 3.77 -7.61 -3.59
N THR A 37 3.36 -8.50 -2.68
CA THR A 37 3.28 -8.13 -1.26
C THR A 37 4.67 -8.17 -0.64
N ILE A 38 5.09 -7.06 -0.05
CA ILE A 38 6.29 -6.93 0.75
C ILE A 38 5.88 -6.93 2.22
N ASP A 39 6.38 -7.92 2.95
CA ASP A 39 6.19 -8.06 4.39
C ASP A 39 7.57 -8.10 5.04
N LEU A 40 7.88 -7.08 5.83
CA LEU A 40 9.14 -6.94 6.54
C LEU A 40 9.03 -7.42 8.01
N GLY A 41 7.89 -7.99 8.39
CA GLY A 41 7.57 -8.50 9.73
C GLY A 41 7.09 -7.42 10.72
N ASP A 42 6.62 -7.88 11.88
CA ASP A 42 5.85 -7.12 12.89
C ASP A 42 6.57 -5.88 13.50
N SER A 43 7.89 -5.77 13.30
CA SER A 43 8.72 -4.66 13.80
C SER A 43 9.18 -3.70 12.70
N ALA A 44 8.67 -3.87 11.48
CA ALA A 44 8.95 -2.98 10.38
C ALA A 44 8.00 -1.80 10.38
N PHE A 45 8.54 -0.61 10.61
CA PHE A 45 7.80 0.64 10.48
C PHE A 45 8.00 1.24 9.09
N GLU A 46 7.20 2.26 8.79
CA GLU A 46 7.18 3.00 7.52
C GLU A 46 8.57 3.30 6.94
N ASP A 47 9.52 3.72 7.78
CA ASP A 47 10.90 4.04 7.36
C ASP A 47 11.59 2.89 6.63
N LYS A 48 11.36 1.64 7.05
CA LYS A 48 11.94 0.46 6.37
C LYS A 48 11.30 0.27 5.00
N TYR A 49 10.00 0.50 4.87
CA TYR A 49 9.30 0.44 3.58
C TYR A 49 9.73 1.57 2.64
N ARG A 50 10.03 2.77 3.16
CA ARG A 50 10.65 3.87 2.40
C ARG A 50 12.03 3.49 1.87
N GLN A 51 12.85 2.79 2.67
CA GLN A 51 14.15 2.27 2.23
C GLN A 51 14.00 1.20 1.13
N VAL A 52 13.03 0.29 1.27
CA VAL A 52 12.73 -0.70 0.22
C VAL A 52 12.28 -0.03 -1.07
N ALA A 53 11.43 1.00 -0.99
CA ALA A 53 11.00 1.77 -2.16
C ALA A 53 12.21 2.40 -2.88
N ALA A 54 13.09 3.07 -2.13
CA ALA A 54 14.31 3.65 -2.69
C ALA A 54 15.23 2.60 -3.34
N ALA A 55 15.43 1.45 -2.68
CA ALA A 55 16.24 0.35 -3.21
C ALA A 55 15.62 -0.29 -4.47
N ALA A 56 14.30 -0.34 -4.55
CA ALA A 56 13.56 -0.87 -5.69
C ALA A 56 13.42 0.14 -6.86
N GLY A 57 13.80 1.40 -6.66
CA GLY A 57 13.54 2.51 -7.59
C GLY A 57 12.05 2.83 -7.71
N ALA A 58 11.29 2.61 -6.65
CA ALA A 58 9.84 2.80 -6.58
C ALA A 58 9.49 4.12 -5.89
N GLU A 59 8.44 4.78 -6.37
CA GLU A 59 7.79 5.87 -5.64
C GLU A 59 7.05 5.30 -4.42
N PHE A 60 7.30 5.85 -3.24
CA PHE A 60 6.58 5.49 -2.03
C PHE A 60 5.23 6.21 -1.98
N VAL A 61 4.14 5.46 -1.80
CA VAL A 61 2.78 5.99 -1.75
C VAL A 61 2.08 5.48 -0.49
N ASP A 62 1.50 6.36 0.32
CA ASP A 62 0.63 5.95 1.42
C ASP A 62 -0.76 5.58 0.85
N ILE A 63 -1.33 4.45 1.27
CA ILE A 63 -2.69 4.04 0.85
C ILE A 63 -3.74 5.11 1.17
N ASN A 64 -3.54 5.91 2.22
CA ASN A 64 -4.44 7.00 2.60
C ASN A 64 -4.45 8.15 1.57
N ASP A 65 -3.40 8.27 0.76
CA ASP A 65 -3.31 9.26 -0.31
C ASP A 65 -3.98 8.77 -1.62
N ILE A 66 -4.37 7.50 -1.68
CA ILE A 66 -5.01 6.92 -2.87
C ILE A 66 -6.50 7.22 -2.84
N MET A 67 -6.94 8.10 -3.74
CA MET A 67 -8.35 8.36 -3.98
C MET A 67 -8.94 7.35 -4.97
N VAL A 68 -9.98 6.63 -4.56
CA VAL A 68 -10.74 5.74 -5.45
C VAL A 68 -11.75 6.56 -6.24
N VAL A 69 -11.50 6.72 -7.55
CA VAL A 69 -12.42 7.45 -8.44
C VAL A 69 -13.75 6.68 -8.56
N GLY A 70 -14.86 7.37 -8.30
CA GLY A 70 -16.21 6.78 -8.33
C GLY A 70 -16.77 6.44 -6.95
N GLN A 71 -15.97 6.52 -5.88
CA GLN A 71 -16.49 6.56 -4.50
C GLN A 71 -16.71 8.02 -4.11
N SER A 72 -17.98 8.44 -4.08
CA SER A 72 -18.41 9.80 -3.74
C SER A 72 -17.99 10.19 -2.32
N ASN A 73 -16.84 10.86 -2.11
CA ASN A 73 -16.38 11.52 -0.87
C ASN A 73 -16.57 10.77 0.47
N GLN A 74 -16.94 9.50 0.46
CA GLN A 74 -17.13 8.73 1.65
C GLN A 74 -15.73 8.30 2.06
N PRO A 75 -15.25 8.71 3.25
CA PRO A 75 -14.02 8.14 3.77
C PRO A 75 -14.19 6.62 3.70
N THR A 76 -13.16 5.91 3.30
CA THR A 76 -13.12 4.46 3.53
C THR A 76 -13.04 4.31 5.05
N ILE A 77 -14.19 4.41 5.72
CA ILE A 77 -14.33 4.06 7.12
C ILE A 77 -14.07 2.56 7.09
N ASN A 78 -12.84 2.17 7.41
CA ASN A 78 -12.53 0.81 7.74
C ASN A 78 -13.26 0.56 9.06
N GLU A 79 -14.56 0.25 8.97
CA GLU A 79 -15.32 -0.33 10.06
C GLU A 79 -14.68 -1.69 10.33
N ASN A 80 -13.59 -1.66 11.11
CA ASN A 80 -13.18 -2.78 11.91
C ASN A 80 -14.45 -3.20 12.63
N ASN A 81 -15.07 -4.30 12.19
CA ASN A 81 -16.09 -5.03 12.92
C ASN A 81 -15.45 -5.62 14.20
N ARG A 82 -14.87 -4.78 15.06
CA ARG A 82 -14.82 -5.05 16.48
C ARG A 82 -16.24 -4.83 16.93
N GLY A 83 -16.99 -5.92 16.93
CA GLY A 83 -18.23 -5.97 17.68
C GLY A 83 -17.94 -5.49 19.09
N ASP A 84 -18.37 -4.27 19.38
CA ASP A 84 -18.67 -3.81 20.73
C ASP A 84 -19.66 -4.82 21.29
N LYS A 85 -19.14 -5.82 21.99
CA LYS A 85 -19.90 -6.52 23.01
C LYS A 85 -19.60 -5.81 24.31
N ASP A 86 -20.29 -4.71 24.52
CA ASP A 86 -20.58 -4.22 25.85
C ASP A 86 -22.10 -4.07 26.01
N GLY A 87 -22.62 -4.67 27.08
CA GLY A 87 -23.89 -4.24 27.67
C GLY A 87 -25.01 -5.26 27.76
N LYS A 88 -24.85 -6.32 28.57
CA LYS A 88 -25.64 -6.60 29.79
C LYS A 88 -25.30 -7.94 30.43
#